data_AF-A0A7S1GJQ3-F1
#
_entry.id   AF-A0A7S1GJQ3-F1
#
_cell.length_a   1.000
_cell.length_b   1.000
_cell.length_c   1.000
_cell.angle_alpha   90.00
_cell.angle_beta   90.00
_cell.angle_gamma   90.00
#
_symmetry.space_group_name_H-M   'P 1'
#
loop_
_entity.id
_entity.type
_entity.pdbx_description
1 polymer ?
#
loop_
_entity_poly.entity_id
_entity_poly.type
_entity_poly.pdbx_seq_one_letter_code
_entity_poly.pdbx_strand_id
1 'polypeptide(L)'
;TIPPKSSTRGKNNKRQVVFQSRFVETECFKEERQANQFLYRRAFGTGPAMGTKRGKGLDTKPVIPSLWSKVTKQAFKNDIKNTSNTHVVAFGGKVLTLVDGGCPYQIDPKTLKTLGPDD
;
A
#
# COMPACT_ATOMS: atom_id res chain seq x y z
N THR A 1 -31.00 19.19 12.90
CA THR A 1 -29.76 18.89 13.64
C THR A 1 -30.11 17.99 14.81
N ILE A 2 -29.73 16.71 14.78
CA ILE A 2 -30.08 15.75 15.85
C ILE A 2 -29.06 15.96 16.99
N PRO A 3 -29.49 16.25 18.23
CA PRO A 3 -28.56 16.40 19.34
C PRO A 3 -27.95 15.04 19.70
N PRO A 4 -26.65 14.96 20.08
CA PRO A 4 -26.09 13.71 20.57
C PRO A 4 -26.73 13.34 21.90
N LYS A 5 -27.30 12.13 22.00
CA LYS A 5 -27.82 11.57 23.26
C LYS A 5 -26.71 11.53 24.31
N SER A 6 -26.91 12.25 25.41
CA SER A 6 -26.04 12.19 26.59
C SER A 6 -26.18 10.82 27.27
N SER A 7 -25.25 9.91 27.04
CA SER A 7 -25.17 8.68 27.83
C SER A 7 -24.64 9.02 29.23
N THR A 8 -25.47 8.83 30.24
CA THR A 8 -25.12 8.90 31.66
C THR A 8 -23.90 8.03 31.97
N ARG A 9 -22.84 8.66 32.48
CA ARG A 9 -21.52 8.05 32.69
C ARG A 9 -21.49 7.34 34.06
N GLY A 10 -21.72 6.03 34.07
CA GLY A 10 -21.52 5.17 35.25
C GLY A 10 -20.05 5.14 35.70
N LYS A 11 -19.82 5.22 37.02
CA LYS A 11 -18.52 5.48 37.68
C LYS A 11 -17.45 4.36 37.62
N ASN A 12 -17.67 3.24 36.94
CA ASN A 12 -16.75 2.07 36.98
C ASN A 12 -16.28 1.52 35.63
N ASN A 13 -16.39 2.26 34.52
CA ASN A 13 -15.88 1.77 33.23
C ASN A 13 -14.42 2.18 33.02
N LYS A 14 -13.49 1.23 33.20
CA LYS A 14 -12.10 1.35 32.71
C LYS A 14 -12.15 1.70 31.22
N ARG A 15 -11.50 2.79 30.81
CA ARG A 15 -11.39 3.17 29.40
C ARG A 15 -10.57 2.11 28.69
N GLN A 16 -11.20 1.34 27.80
CA GLN A 16 -10.52 0.38 26.95
C GLN A 16 -10.26 1.01 25.59
N VAL A 17 -9.03 0.86 25.10
CA VAL A 17 -8.61 1.28 23.77
C VAL A 17 -8.21 0.03 23.02
N VAL A 18 -8.80 -0.18 21.84
CA VAL A 18 -8.46 -1.30 20.96
C VAL A 18 -7.67 -0.76 19.78
N PHE A 19 -6.54 -1.40 19.49
CA PHE A 19 -5.69 -1.07 18.36
C PHE A 19 -5.83 -2.13 17.27
N GLN A 20 -5.94 -1.70 16.02
CA GLN A 20 -5.94 -2.56 14.84
C GLN A 20 -5.11 -1.91 13.75
N SER A 21 -4.44 -2.73 12.94
CA SER A 21 -3.65 -2.29 11.79
C SER A 21 -3.77 -3.32 10.68
N ARG A 22 -3.85 -2.84 9.43
CA ARG A 22 -3.93 -3.68 8.23
C ARG A 22 -3.28 -2.95 7.07
N PHE A 23 -2.64 -3.72 6.18
CA PHE A 23 -2.17 -3.19 4.91
C PHE A 23 -3.35 -2.93 3.98
N VAL A 24 -3.29 -1.82 3.23
CA VAL A 24 -4.23 -1.58 2.13
C VAL A 24 -3.90 -2.56 1.01
N GLU A 25 -4.85 -3.43 0.66
CA GLU A 25 -4.68 -4.49 -0.31
C GLU A 25 -4.87 -3.97 -1.75
N THR A 26 -4.00 -3.06 -2.17
CA THR A 26 -3.95 -2.58 -3.57
C THR A 26 -3.59 -3.71 -4.51
N GLU A 27 -3.99 -3.62 -5.79
CA GLU A 27 -3.69 -4.67 -6.78
C GLU A 27 -2.18 -4.92 -6.91
N CYS A 28 -1.39 -3.84 -7.00
CA CYS A 28 0.07 -3.94 -7.02
C CYS A 28 0.63 -4.60 -5.75
N PHE A 29 0.04 -4.37 -4.57
CA PHE A 29 0.46 -5.03 -3.34
C PHE A 29 0.13 -6.53 -3.34
N LYS A 30 -1.04 -6.93 -3.85
CA LYS A 30 -1.43 -8.34 -3.97
C LYS A 30 -0.49 -9.10 -4.91
N GLU A 31 -0.18 -8.53 -6.07
CA GLU A 31 0.73 -9.15 -7.02
C GLU A 31 2.16 -9.28 -6.49
N GLU A 32 2.71 -8.24 -5.87
CA GLU A 32 4.04 -8.30 -5.25
C GLU A 32 4.09 -9.31 -4.10
N ARG A 33 3.02 -9.39 -3.31
CA ARG A 33 2.89 -10.36 -2.22
C ARG A 33 2.85 -11.79 -2.75
N GLN A 34 2.17 -12.03 -3.87
CA GLN A 34 2.11 -13.35 -4.51
C GLN A 34 3.46 -13.75 -5.13
N ALA A 35 4.13 -12.80 -5.80
CA ALA A 35 5.43 -13.04 -6.42
C ALA A 35 6.59 -13.05 -5.41
N ASN A 36 6.36 -12.60 -4.17
CA ASN A 36 7.37 -12.41 -3.12
C ASN A 36 8.58 -11.59 -3.60
N GLN A 37 8.34 -10.63 -4.50
CA GLN A 37 9.34 -9.79 -5.16
C GLN A 37 8.74 -8.41 -5.45
N PHE A 38 9.58 -7.38 -5.48
CA PHE A 38 9.17 -6.06 -5.96
C PHE A 38 9.03 -6.11 -7.48
N LEU A 39 7.81 -5.89 -7.98
CA LEU A 39 7.47 -5.97 -9.41
C LEU A 39 7.29 -4.58 -10.02
N TYR A 40 6.88 -3.60 -9.21
CA TYR A 40 6.54 -2.27 -9.66
C TYR A 40 7.60 -1.25 -9.31
N ARG A 41 7.75 -0.24 -10.17
CA ARG A 41 8.55 0.94 -9.87
C ARG A 41 7.77 1.83 -8.90
N ARG A 42 8.43 2.28 -7.83
CA ARG A 42 7.85 3.27 -6.91
C ARG A 42 8.29 4.68 -7.30
N ALA A 43 7.55 5.68 -6.83
CA ALA A 43 7.88 7.09 -7.04
C ALA A 43 9.27 7.45 -6.46
N PHE A 44 9.63 6.91 -5.30
CA PHE A 44 10.86 7.24 -4.57
C PHE A 44 12.03 6.28 -4.81
N GLY A 45 12.36 5.98 -6.08
CA GLY A 45 13.62 5.33 -6.47
C GLY A 45 13.75 3.83 -6.17
N THR A 46 12.94 3.26 -5.28
CA THR A 46 12.85 1.81 -5.08
C THR A 46 12.13 1.16 -6.24
N GLY A 47 12.81 0.27 -6.96
CA GLY A 47 12.25 -0.51 -8.05
C GLY A 47 12.54 -2.00 -7.93
N PRO A 48 12.05 -2.80 -8.87
CA PRO A 48 12.36 -4.22 -8.97
C PRO A 48 13.88 -4.42 -8.92
N ALA A 49 14.32 -5.52 -8.29
CA ALA A 49 15.72 -5.91 -8.30
C ALA A 49 16.18 -6.07 -9.76
N MET A 50 16.86 -5.05 -10.27
CA MET A 50 17.18 -4.90 -11.68
C MET A 50 18.39 -5.78 -12.00
N GLY A 51 18.19 -7.10 -12.02
CA GLY A 51 19.10 -8.11 -12.59
C GLY A 51 20.55 -8.15 -12.10
N THR A 52 20.98 -7.31 -11.17
CA THR A 52 22.23 -7.53 -10.45
C THR A 52 21.93 -8.60 -9.43
N LYS A 53 22.17 -9.87 -9.79
CA LYS A 53 22.39 -10.89 -8.78
C LYS A 53 23.49 -10.32 -7.88
N ARG A 54 23.12 -9.97 -6.65
CA ARG A 54 24.07 -9.57 -5.61
C ARG A 54 24.96 -10.80 -5.45
N GLY A 55 26.18 -10.72 -5.97
CA GLY A 55 27.10 -11.85 -5.93
C GLY A 55 27.25 -12.31 -4.49
N LYS A 56 27.29 -13.63 -4.27
CA LYS A 56 27.60 -14.19 -2.95
C LYS A 56 29.09 -13.91 -2.69
N GLY A 57 29.40 -12.73 -2.17
CA GLY A 57 30.76 -12.36 -1.78
C GLY A 57 31.19 -10.98 -2.27
N LEU A 58 32.14 -10.38 -1.55
CA LEU A 58 32.66 -9.03 -1.79
C LEU A 58 33.35 -8.89 -3.17
N ASP A 59 33.76 -10.02 -3.77
CA ASP A 59 34.63 -10.04 -4.96
C ASP A 59 33.95 -10.52 -6.26
N THR A 60 32.63 -10.77 -6.23
CA THR A 60 31.92 -11.22 -7.44
C THR A 60 31.45 -10.03 -8.27
N LYS A 61 32.10 -9.79 -9.41
CA LYS A 61 31.75 -8.73 -10.37
C LYS A 61 30.26 -8.84 -10.74
N PRO A 62 29.49 -7.73 -10.70
CA PRO A 62 28.06 -7.78 -10.95
C PRO A 62 27.79 -8.30 -12.35
N VAL A 63 26.96 -9.33 -12.47
CA VAL A 63 26.42 -9.74 -13.77
C VAL A 63 25.53 -8.59 -14.24
N ILE A 64 25.99 -7.82 -15.21
CA ILE A 64 25.22 -6.72 -15.80
C ILE A 64 24.18 -7.38 -16.73
N PRO A 65 22.88 -7.31 -16.42
CA PRO A 65 21.87 -7.87 -17.30
C PRO A 65 21.88 -7.15 -18.66
N SER A 66 21.81 -7.92 -19.75
CA SER A 66 21.79 -7.45 -21.14
C SER A 66 20.79 -6.30 -21.33
N LEU A 67 21.18 -5.29 -22.11
CA LEU A 67 20.36 -4.10 -22.42
C LEU A 67 18.97 -4.49 -22.94
N TRP A 68 18.87 -5.59 -23.70
CA TRP A 68 17.61 -6.13 -24.21
C TRP A 68 16.67 -6.67 -23.12
N SER A 69 17.21 -7.26 -22.05
CA SER A 69 16.41 -7.72 -20.91
C SER A 69 15.81 -6.58 -20.09
N LYS A 70 16.43 -5.40 -20.14
CA LYS A 70 15.94 -4.16 -19.51
C LYS A 70 14.76 -3.58 -20.30
N VAL A 71 14.84 -3.61 -21.63
CA VAL A 71 13.78 -3.09 -22.50
C VAL A 71 12.54 -3.99 -22.45
N THR A 72 12.69 -5.32 -22.52
CA THR A 72 11.53 -6.23 -22.61
C THR A 72 10.72 -6.34 -21.31
N LYS A 73 11.33 -6.15 -20.13
CA LYS A 73 10.60 -6.16 -18.85
C LYS A 73 10.03 -4.79 -18.46
N GLN A 74 10.65 -3.69 -18.88
CA GLN A 74 10.31 -2.35 -18.41
C GLN A 74 9.39 -1.59 -19.37
N ALA A 75 9.44 -1.87 -20.67
CA ALA A 75 8.75 -1.05 -21.69
C ALA A 75 7.21 -1.16 -21.71
N PHE A 76 6.62 -2.11 -20.97
CA PHE A 76 5.18 -2.37 -21.03
C PHE A 76 4.42 -2.15 -19.70
N LYS A 77 5.06 -1.68 -18.64
CA LYS A 77 4.38 -1.28 -17.38
C LYS A 77 4.86 0.11 -16.96
N ASN A 78 4.20 1.13 -17.48
CA ASN A 78 4.41 2.54 -17.13
C ASN A 78 3.69 2.96 -15.83
N ASP A 79 3.05 2.02 -15.13
CA ASP A 79 2.27 2.34 -13.94
C ASP A 79 3.18 2.49 -12.72
N ILE A 80 3.20 3.70 -12.16
CA ILE A 80 3.75 3.97 -10.83
C ILE A 80 2.83 3.27 -9.83
N LYS A 81 3.42 2.46 -8.93
CA LYS A 81 2.66 1.74 -7.92
C LYS A 81 1.82 2.70 -7.06
N ASN A 82 0.50 2.50 -7.02
CA ASN A 82 -0.35 3.10 -6.01
C ASN A 82 -0.17 2.38 -4.66
N THR A 83 0.34 3.11 -3.67
CA THR A 83 0.60 2.62 -2.31
C THR A 83 -0.48 2.98 -1.30
N SER A 84 -1.38 3.91 -1.63
CA SER A 84 -2.47 4.40 -0.75
C SER A 84 -2.03 4.66 0.71
N ASN A 85 -0.89 5.33 0.90
CA ASN A 85 -0.18 5.42 2.18
C ASN A 85 0.02 6.85 2.70
N THR A 86 -0.43 7.88 1.99
CA THR A 86 -0.19 9.28 2.37
C THR A 86 -1.13 9.72 3.49
N HIS A 87 -2.42 9.38 3.43
CA HIS A 87 -3.41 9.85 4.39
C HIS A 87 -4.65 8.94 4.49
N VAL A 88 -5.47 9.13 5.53
CA VAL A 88 -6.78 8.47 5.69
C VAL A 88 -7.84 9.51 6.07
N VAL A 89 -9.00 9.49 5.41
CA VAL A 89 -10.11 10.42 5.68
C VAL A 89 -11.44 9.67 5.79
N ALA A 90 -12.31 10.13 6.70
CA ALA A 90 -13.69 9.68 6.76
C ALA A 90 -14.60 10.76 6.14
N PHE A 91 -15.19 10.46 4.98
CA PHE A 91 -16.00 11.42 4.23
C PHE A 91 -17.10 10.70 3.44
N GLY A 92 -18.28 11.31 3.32
CA GLY A 92 -19.38 10.75 2.53
C GLY A 92 -19.88 9.37 3.00
N GLY A 93 -19.73 9.04 4.29
CA GLY A 93 -20.07 7.72 4.84
C GLY A 93 -19.04 6.61 4.53
N LYS A 94 -17.90 6.96 3.93
CA LYS A 94 -16.80 6.06 3.60
C LYS A 94 -15.55 6.40 4.40
N VAL A 95 -14.65 5.42 4.54
CA VAL A 95 -13.27 5.66 5.01
C VAL A 95 -12.34 5.39 3.83
N LEU A 96 -11.58 6.41 3.45
CA LEU A 96 -10.74 6.43 2.26
C LEU A 96 -9.28 6.58 2.66
N THR A 97 -8.43 5.80 2.01
CA THR A 97 -6.97 5.91 2.07
C THR A 97 -6.48 6.62 0.82
N LEU A 98 -5.52 7.53 0.95
CA LEU A 98 -5.07 8.43 -0.13
C LEU A 98 -3.61 8.22 -0.48
N VAL A 99 -3.26 8.58 -1.71
CA VAL A 99 -1.89 8.72 -2.21
C VAL A 99 -1.80 9.97 -3.07
N ASP A 100 -0.61 10.60 -3.15
CA ASP A 100 -0.41 11.89 -3.82
C ASP A 100 -0.63 11.89 -5.35
N GLY A 101 -0.77 10.72 -5.98
CA GLY A 101 -0.82 10.62 -7.45
C GLY A 101 -1.64 9.45 -7.98
N GLY A 102 -2.72 9.07 -7.28
CA GLY A 102 -3.56 7.94 -7.69
C GLY A 102 -4.92 7.92 -7.00
N CYS A 103 -5.82 7.03 -7.46
CA CYS A 103 -7.15 6.91 -6.89
C CYS A 103 -7.10 6.48 -5.42
N PRO A 104 -7.99 7.02 -4.57
CA PRO A 104 -8.12 6.57 -3.20
C PRO A 104 -8.62 5.11 -3.13
N TYR A 105 -8.41 4.46 -1.99
CA TYR A 105 -8.95 3.14 -1.70
C TYR A 105 -9.90 3.20 -0.51
N GLN A 106 -11.10 2.65 -0.68
CA GLN A 106 -12.07 2.51 0.39
C GLN A 106 -11.75 1.32 1.30
N ILE A 107 -11.89 1.51 2.61
CA ILE A 107 -11.73 0.48 3.64
C ILE A 107 -12.98 0.38 4.52
N ASP A 108 -13.22 -0.81 5.07
CA ASP A 108 -14.25 -1.03 6.09
C ASP A 108 -13.77 -0.44 7.44
N PRO A 109 -14.51 0.51 8.05
CA PRO A 109 -14.13 1.13 9.32
C PRO A 109 -14.04 0.15 10.50
N LYS A 110 -14.71 -1.01 10.45
CA LYS A 110 -14.74 -1.97 11.56
C LYS A 110 -13.64 -3.03 11.46
N THR A 111 -13.31 -3.46 10.24
CA THR A 111 -12.38 -4.56 9.99
C THR A 111 -11.08 -4.14 9.32
N LEU A 112 -11.00 -2.88 8.86
CA LEU A 112 -9.93 -2.32 8.04
C LEU A 112 -9.70 -3.07 6.71
N LYS A 113 -10.64 -3.94 6.30
CA LYS A 113 -10.54 -4.66 5.03
C LYS A 113 -10.68 -3.69 3.87
N THR A 114 -9.79 -3.79 2.90
CA THR A 114 -9.87 -3.02 1.65
C THR A 114 -11.07 -3.49 0.84
N LEU A 115 -11.94 -2.55 0.48
CA LEU A 115 -13.13 -2.80 -0.34
C LEU A 115 -12.79 -2.66 -1.83
N GLY A 116 -11.98 -1.66 -2.18
CA GLY A 116 -11.55 -1.43 -3.56
C GLY A 116 -11.07 0.01 -3.77
N PRO A 117 -10.66 0.35 -5.00
CA PRO A 117 -10.48 1.74 -5.41
C PRO A 117 -11.82 2.49 -5.35
N ASP A 118 -11.78 3.79 -5.07
CA ASP A 118 -12.92 4.71 -5.09
C ASP A 118 -12.59 5.87 -6.05
N ASP A 119 -13.62 6.41 -6.71
CA ASP A 119 -13.51 7.44 -7.76
C ASP A 119 -13.87 8.85 -7.26
#